data_AF-A8F3X0-F1
#
_entry.id   AF-A8F3X0-F1
#
_cell.length_a   1.000
_cell.length_b   1.000
_cell.length_c   1.000
_cell.angle_alpha   90.00
_cell.angle_beta   90.00
_cell.angle_gamma   90.00
#
_symmetry.space_group_name_H-M   'P 1'
#
loop_
_entity.id
_entity.type
_entity.pdbx_description
1 polymer ?
#
loop_
_entity_poly.entity_id
_entity_poly.type
_entity_poly.pdbx_seq_one_letter_code
_entity_poly.pdbx_strand_id
1 'polypeptide(L)'
;MRYGFLVLDMVIGLLLIAIVMVIAFSTISHQRFLIKRAFEMDLANRTAMNIFVRIVTNSEIPETSNGFQINVLSDKIILESSTKIYVYQIGDDDG
;
A
#
# COMPACT_ATOMS: atom_id res chain seq x y z
N MET A 1 -50.42 15.88 17.27
CA MET A 1 -49.07 16.09 17.83
C MET A 1 -48.25 14.81 18.03
N ARG A 2 -48.83 13.65 18.38
CA ARG A 2 -48.06 12.37 18.56
C ARG A 2 -47.39 11.81 17.28
N TYR A 3 -48.03 11.91 16.11
CA TYR A 3 -47.49 11.36 14.87
C TYR A 3 -46.27 12.12 14.34
N GLY A 4 -46.19 13.44 14.56
CA GLY A 4 -45.02 14.24 14.14
C GLY A 4 -43.75 13.88 14.91
N PHE A 5 -43.88 13.50 16.18
CA PHE A 5 -42.76 13.05 17.00
C PHE A 5 -42.21 11.70 16.54
N LEU A 6 -43.10 10.76 16.18
CA LEU A 6 -42.73 9.45 15.63
C LEU A 6 -42.00 9.55 14.28
N VAL A 7 -42.45 10.45 13.39
CA VAL A 7 -41.79 10.67 12.10
C VAL A 7 -40.42 11.30 12.28
N LEU A 8 -40.28 12.26 13.20
CA LEU A 8 -39.01 12.91 13.50
C LEU A 8 -38.00 11.93 14.10
N ASP A 9 -38.44 11.06 15.01
CA ASP A 9 -37.61 10.01 15.60
C ASP A 9 -37.14 8.98 14.54
N MET A 10 -38.04 8.59 13.63
CA MET A 10 -37.69 7.71 12.50
C MET A 10 -36.65 8.34 11.57
N VAL A 11 -36.77 9.64 11.27
CA VAL A 11 -35.81 10.36 10.41
C VAL A 11 -34.44 10.48 11.09
N ILE A 12 -34.41 10.76 12.40
CA ILE A 12 -33.15 10.82 13.15
C ILE A 12 -32.51 9.44 13.22
N GLY A 13 -33.29 8.39 13.48
CA GLY A 13 -32.80 7.01 13.46
C GLY A 13 -32.18 6.62 12.12
N LEU A 14 -32.85 6.95 11.01
CA LEU A 14 -32.32 6.75 9.65
C LEU A 14 -31.04 7.56 9.40
N LEU A 15 -31.00 8.81 9.86
CA LEU A 15 -29.82 9.67 9.71
C LEU A 15 -28.61 9.10 10.47
N LEU A 16 -28.82 8.62 11.70
CA LEU A 16 -27.77 8.00 12.51
C LEU A 16 -27.24 6.73 11.85
N ILE A 17 -28.13 5.87 11.35
CA ILE A 17 -27.75 4.65 10.62
C ILE A 17 -26.92 5.01 9.38
N ALA A 18 -27.34 6.02 8.61
CA ALA A 18 -26.61 6.48 7.44
C ALA A 18 -25.21 7.00 7.79
N ILE A 19 -25.07 7.79 8.86
CA ILE A 19 -23.78 8.29 9.33
C ILE A 19 -22.86 7.13 9.74
N VAL A 20 -23.36 6.16 10.50
CA VAL A 20 -22.59 4.98 10.92
C VAL A 20 -22.14 4.16 9.71
N MET A 21 -23.01 3.94 8.73
CA MET A 21 -22.63 3.27 7.48
C MET A 21 -21.53 4.01 6.74
N VAL A 22 -21.63 5.34 6.59
CA VAL A 22 -20.61 6.14 5.90
C VAL A 22 -19.26 6.03 6.60
N ILE A 23 -19.23 6.11 7.94
CA ILE A 23 -18.00 5.97 8.72
C ILE A 23 -17.41 4.56 8.55
N ALA A 24 -18.23 3.51 8.61
CA ALA A 24 -17.78 2.14 8.44
C ALA A 24 -17.20 1.91 7.02
N PHE A 25 -17.89 2.35 5.98
CA PHE A 25 -17.41 2.25 4.59
C PHE A 25 -16.12 3.04 4.36
N SER A 26 -16.01 4.24 4.93
CA SER A 26 -14.81 5.06 4.85
C SER A 26 -13.63 4.36 5.54
N THR A 27 -13.86 3.82 6.75
CA THR A 27 -12.84 3.09 7.52
C THR A 27 -12.37 1.84 6.79
N ILE A 28 -13.28 1.02 6.26
CA ILE A 28 -12.93 -0.18 5.50
C ILE A 28 -12.15 0.18 4.23
N SER A 29 -12.57 1.22 3.52
CA SER A 29 -11.89 1.67 2.31
C SER A 29 -10.48 2.18 2.62
N HIS A 30 -10.33 2.94 3.69
CA HIS A 30 -9.05 3.44 4.15
C HIS A 30 -8.13 2.30 4.61
N GLN A 31 -8.65 1.35 5.38
CA GLN A 31 -7.90 0.16 5.79
C GLN A 31 -7.42 -0.65 4.58
N ARG A 32 -8.29 -0.92 3.60
CA ARG A 32 -7.90 -1.63 2.37
C ARG A 32 -6.81 -0.88 1.61
N PHE A 33 -6.88 0.45 1.57
CA PHE A 33 -5.85 1.28 0.93
C PHE A 33 -4.50 1.17 1.67
N LEU A 34 -4.50 1.29 3.00
CA LEU A 34 -3.29 1.16 3.80
C LEU A 34 -2.68 -0.24 3.69
N ILE A 35 -3.51 -1.29 3.76
CA ILE A 35 -3.05 -2.69 3.62
C ILE A 35 -2.42 -2.92 2.25
N LYS A 36 -3.06 -2.45 1.16
CA LYS A 36 -2.49 -2.55 -0.19
C LYS A 36 -1.14 -1.84 -0.28
N ARG A 37 -1.02 -0.66 0.31
CA ARG A 37 0.23 0.11 0.31
C ARG A 37 1.33 -0.59 1.13
N ALA A 38 0.99 -1.14 2.30
CA ALA A 38 1.91 -1.89 3.13
C ALA A 38 2.38 -3.17 2.42
N PHE A 39 1.47 -3.88 1.76
CA PHE A 39 1.78 -5.06 0.98
C PHE A 39 2.71 -4.75 -0.20
N GLU A 40 2.43 -3.69 -0.95
CA GLU A 40 3.27 -3.27 -2.08
C GLU A 40 4.70 -2.91 -1.61
N MET A 41 4.81 -2.23 -0.47
CA MET A 41 6.10 -1.89 0.14
C MET A 41 6.87 -3.12 0.62
N ASP A 42 6.21 -4.07 1.28
CA ASP A 42 6.83 -5.35 1.70
C ASP A 42 7.29 -6.15 0.47
N LEU A 43 6.48 -6.18 -0.58
CA LEU A 43 6.82 -6.87 -1.83
C LEU A 43 8.04 -6.23 -2.52
N ALA A 44 8.10 -4.89 -2.57
CA ALA A 44 9.24 -4.16 -3.10
C ALA A 44 10.50 -4.46 -2.27
N ASN A 45 10.40 -4.45 -0.94
CA ASN A 45 11.53 -4.73 -0.05
C ASN A 45 12.09 -6.16 -0.25
N ARG A 46 11.22 -7.17 -0.31
CA ARG A 46 11.62 -8.55 -0.58
C ARG A 46 12.26 -8.71 -1.96
N THR A 47 11.76 -7.97 -2.95
CA THR A 47 12.31 -7.99 -4.31
C THR A 47 13.70 -7.35 -4.34
N ALA A 48 13.88 -6.20 -3.68
CA ALA A 48 15.16 -5.54 -3.53
C ALA A 48 16.18 -6.46 -2.82
N MET A 49 15.78 -7.12 -1.73
CA MET A 49 16.64 -8.08 -1.02
C MET A 49 17.06 -9.27 -1.89
N ASN A 50 16.14 -9.83 -2.68
CA ASN A 50 16.46 -10.92 -3.61
C ASN A 50 17.47 -10.47 -4.68
N ILE A 51 17.31 -9.26 -5.22
CA ILE A 51 18.26 -8.67 -6.17
C ILE A 51 19.61 -8.43 -5.50
N PHE A 52 19.61 -7.88 -4.27
CA PHE A 52 20.83 -7.66 -3.51
C PHE A 52 21.59 -8.97 -3.30
N VAL A 53 20.91 -10.03 -2.87
CA VAL A 53 21.53 -11.36 -2.73
C VAL A 53 22.10 -11.84 -4.07
N ARG A 54 21.39 -11.64 -5.19
CA ARG A 54 21.89 -12.01 -6.53
C ARG A 54 23.14 -11.23 -6.94
N ILE A 55 23.21 -9.95 -6.59
CA ILE A 55 24.41 -9.12 -6.80
C ILE A 55 25.58 -9.71 -6.01
N VAL A 56 25.37 -10.04 -4.74
CA VAL A 56 26.40 -10.65 -3.87
C VAL A 56 26.83 -12.04 -4.38
N THR A 57 25.89 -12.85 -4.87
CA THR A 57 26.17 -14.18 -5.40
C THR A 57 26.56 -14.19 -6.89
N ASN A 58 26.82 -13.02 -7.48
CA ASN A 58 27.21 -12.85 -8.89
C ASN A 58 26.30 -13.61 -9.87
N SER A 59 25.00 -13.61 -9.57
CA SER A 59 23.96 -14.33 -10.29
C SER A 59 23.18 -13.39 -11.22
N GLU A 60 22.59 -13.95 -12.28
CA GLU A 60 21.82 -13.16 -13.23
C GLU A 60 20.64 -12.44 -12.56
N ILE A 61 20.52 -11.14 -12.85
CA ILE A 61 19.47 -10.27 -12.33
C ILE A 61 18.39 -10.17 -13.39
N PRO A 62 17.15 -10.60 -13.11
CA PRO A 62 16.07 -10.48 -14.07
C PRO A 62 15.69 -9.00 -14.26
N GLU A 63 15.35 -8.62 -15.50
CA GLU A 63 14.87 -7.26 -15.83
C GLU A 63 13.50 -6.95 -15.18
N THR A 64 12.73 -7.99 -14.85
CA THR A 64 11.43 -7.86 -14.17
C THR A 64 11.24 -8.91 -13.09
N SER A 65 10.73 -8.51 -11.92
CA SER A 65 10.34 -9.44 -10.85
C SER A 65 9.18 -8.89 -10.04
N ASN A 66 8.23 -9.75 -9.66
CA ASN A 66 7.05 -9.39 -8.85
C ASN A 66 6.24 -8.18 -9.37
N GLY A 67 6.24 -7.95 -10.69
CA GLY A 67 5.55 -6.82 -11.32
C GLY A 67 6.32 -5.50 -11.26
N PHE A 68 7.58 -5.52 -10.81
CA PHE A 68 8.51 -4.40 -10.87
C PHE A 68 9.49 -4.58 -12.03
N GLN A 69 9.77 -3.50 -12.76
CA GLN A 69 10.95 -3.39 -13.61
C GLN A 69 12.16 -3.08 -12.72
N ILE A 70 13.23 -3.81 -12.93
CA ILE A 70 14.44 -3.76 -12.12
C ILE A 70 15.52 -3.07 -12.91
N ASN A 71 16.03 -1.97 -12.37
CA ASN A 71 17.18 -1.29 -12.92
C ASN A 71 18.25 -1.18 -11.83
N VAL A 72 19.36 -1.89 -12.02
CA VAL A 72 20.48 -1.90 -11.09
C VAL A 72 21.55 -0.96 -11.63
N LEU A 73 21.77 0.12 -10.90
CA LEU A 73 22.90 1.03 -11.09
C LEU A 73 23.97 0.69 -10.05
N SER A 74 25.22 1.09 -10.31
CA SER A 74 26.40 0.67 -9.53
C SER A 74 26.30 0.82 -8.00
N ASP A 75 25.43 1.71 -7.50
CA ASP A 75 25.24 1.99 -6.06
C ASP A 75 23.75 1.93 -5.63
N LYS A 76 22.83 1.52 -6.51
CA LYS A 76 21.38 1.53 -6.19
C LYS A 76 20.55 0.54 -6.99
N ILE A 77 19.56 -0.04 -6.33
CA ILE A 77 18.49 -0.85 -6.93
C ILE A 77 17.27 0.05 -7.10
N ILE A 78 16.85 0.23 -8.34
CA ILE A 78 15.61 0.93 -8.68
C ILE A 78 14.57 -0.12 -9.06
N LEU A 79 13.45 -0.13 -8.33
CA LEU A 79 12.27 -0.92 -8.62
C LEU A 79 11.15 0.00 -9.11
N GLU A 80 10.82 -0.09 -10.38
CA GLU A 80 9.76 0.70 -11.00
C GLU A 80 8.50 -0.15 -11.17
N SER A 81 7.39 0.36 -10.64
CA SER A 81 6.05 -0.14 -10.92
C SER A 81 5.30 0.92 -11.74
N SER A 82 4.17 0.55 -12.33
CA SER A 82 3.31 1.45 -13.12
C SER A 82 2.83 2.70 -12.37
N THR A 83 2.95 2.72 -11.04
CA THR A 83 2.46 3.80 -10.19
C THR A 83 3.52 4.43 -9.29
N LYS A 84 4.66 3.78 -9.06
CA LYS A 84 5.67 4.22 -8.09
C LYS A 84 7.06 3.72 -8.45
N ILE A 85 8.05 4.48 -8.00
CA ILE A 85 9.47 4.14 -8.09
C ILE A 85 10.00 3.97 -6.66
N TYR A 86 10.59 2.82 -6.38
CA TYR A 86 11.29 2.54 -5.13
C TYR A 86 12.79 2.49 -5.39
N VAL A 87 13.57 3.22 -4.58
CA VAL A 87 15.01 3.29 -4.72
C VAL A 87 15.65 2.79 -3.44
N TYR A 88 16.54 1.81 -3.56
CA TYR A 88 17.31 1.24 -2.46
C TYR A 88 18.78 1.45 -2.75
N GLN A 89 19.53 1.99 -1.79
CA GLN A 89 20.97 2.19 -1.93
C GLN A 89 21.72 0.89 -1.59
N ILE A 90 22.79 0.59 -2.33
CA ILE A 90 23.62 -0.60 -2.18
C ILE A 90 24.97 -0.13 -1.61
N GLY A 91 25.02 0.20 -0.32
CA GLY A 91 26.24 0.70 0.30
C GLY A 91 26.08 0.90 1.80
N ASP A 92 27.17 0.68 2.54
CA ASP A 92 27.26 0.71 4.01
C ASP A 92 26.68 2.00 4.59
N ASP A 93 25.86 1.83 5.62
CA ASP A 93 25.61 2.87 6.61
C ASP A 93 26.94 3.05 7.37
N ASP A 94 27.85 3.84 6.81
CA ASP A 94 29.05 4.33 7.50
C ASP A 94 28.58 5.23 8.66
N GLY A 95 28.27 4.58 9.79
CA GLY A 95 27.96 5.18 11.09
C GLY A 95 28.87 4.63 12.17
#